data_AF-A0A8B9BJQ9-F1
#
_entry.id   AF-A0A8B9BJQ9-F1
#
_cell.length_a   1.000
_cell.length_b   1.000
_cell.length_c   1.000
_cell.angle_alpha   90.00
_cell.angle_beta   90.00
_cell.angle_gamma   90.00
#
_symmetry.space_group_name_H-M   'P 1'
#
loop_
_entity.id
_entity.type
_entity.pdbx_description
1 polymer ?
#
loop_
_entity_poly.entity_id
_entity_poly.type
_entity_poly.pdbx_seq_one_letter_code
_entity_poly.pdbx_strand_id
1 'polypeptide(L)'
;KEKEKIKLEEDEAAAASTMAVSASLMPPIWDKTIPYDGESFHLEYMDLDEFLLENGIPSSPTHLDLNQNPLLPVAELEGKESASASTGSPASSSSTAVYQQSEAASSTESPLQNERNTPSPIDPDCVEVEVNFNPDPADLVLSSVPGGELFNPRKHKFTEEDLKPQPMIKKAKKVFVPDEQKDEKYWTRRKKNNVAAKRSRDARRLKENQITIRAAFLEKENTALRTEVAELRKEVGRCKNIVSKYETRYGPL
;
A
#
# COMPACT_ATOMS: atom_id res chain seq x y z
N LYS A 1 -47.40 21.25 -11.70
CA LYS A 1 -46.23 21.65 -12.51
C LYS A 1 -45.51 22.88 -11.95
N GLU A 2 -46.19 23.87 -11.38
CA GLU A 2 -45.53 25.05 -10.80
C GLU A 2 -44.97 24.80 -9.39
N LYS A 3 -45.70 24.07 -8.54
CA LYS A 3 -45.25 23.70 -7.17
C LYS A 3 -44.05 22.74 -7.11
N GLU A 4 -43.81 21.99 -8.18
CA GLU A 4 -42.72 21.02 -8.27
C GLU A 4 -41.40 21.67 -8.73
N LYS A 5 -41.51 22.80 -9.45
CA LYS A 5 -40.36 23.61 -9.89
C LYS A 5 -39.75 24.40 -8.73
N ILE A 6 -40.58 24.93 -7.83
CA ILE A 6 -40.14 25.69 -6.65
C ILE A 6 -39.38 24.80 -5.66
N LYS A 7 -39.78 23.54 -5.51
CA LYS A 7 -39.13 22.60 -4.59
C LYS A 7 -37.73 22.15 -5.05
N LEU A 8 -37.48 22.14 -6.36
CA LEU A 8 -36.16 21.82 -6.92
C LEU A 8 -35.16 22.98 -6.80
N GLU A 9 -35.64 24.23 -6.84
CA GLU A 9 -34.77 25.41 -6.66
C GLU A 9 -34.31 25.58 -5.19
N GLU A 10 -35.12 25.16 -4.22
CA GLU A 10 -34.79 25.25 -2.78
C GLU A 10 -33.74 24.20 -2.36
N ASP A 11 -33.78 23.00 -2.95
CA ASP A 11 -32.80 21.93 -2.70
C ASP A 11 -31.42 22.22 -3.35
N GLU A 12 -31.39 22.96 -4.47
CA GLU A 12 -30.15 23.39 -5.13
C GLU A 12 -29.47 24.56 -4.37
N ALA A 13 -30.26 25.44 -3.76
CA ALA A 13 -29.76 26.49 -2.87
C ALA A 13 -29.16 25.93 -1.56
N ALA A 14 -29.77 24.87 -1.00
CA ALA A 14 -29.25 24.18 0.19
C ALA A 14 -27.94 23.41 -0.10
N ALA A 15 -27.78 22.86 -1.30
CA ALA A 15 -26.55 22.21 -1.76
C ALA A 15 -25.41 23.21 -2.05
N ALA A 16 -25.73 24.41 -2.53
CA ALA A 16 -24.73 25.47 -2.74
C ALA A 16 -24.18 26.01 -1.41
N SER A 17 -25.01 26.05 -0.35
CA SER A 17 -24.58 26.54 0.98
C SER A 17 -23.68 25.58 1.75
N THR A 18 -23.56 24.30 1.33
CA THR A 18 -22.77 23.27 2.03
C THR A 18 -21.39 23.02 1.40
N MET A 19 -21.04 23.67 0.29
CA MET A 19 -19.73 23.49 -0.38
C MET A 19 -18.59 24.40 0.10
N ALA A 20 -18.79 25.22 1.15
CA ALA A 20 -17.78 26.19 1.59
C ALA A 20 -17.33 26.04 3.05
N VAL A 21 -17.50 24.87 3.67
CA VAL A 21 -16.88 24.60 4.98
C VAL A 21 -15.51 23.96 4.76
N SER A 22 -14.57 24.78 4.28
CA SER A 22 -13.14 24.46 4.39
C SER A 22 -12.76 24.52 5.87
N ALA A 23 -12.32 23.40 6.44
CA ALA A 23 -11.89 23.27 7.83
C ALA A 23 -10.55 23.98 8.16
N SER A 24 -10.21 25.04 7.43
CA SER A 24 -9.02 25.85 7.66
C SER A 24 -9.44 27.17 8.32
N LEU A 25 -8.96 27.42 9.54
CA LEU A 25 -9.15 28.69 10.27
C LEU A 25 -8.36 29.87 9.64
N MET A 26 -7.87 29.71 8.42
CA MET A 26 -7.11 30.71 7.68
C MET A 26 -7.92 31.14 6.45
N PRO A 27 -8.05 32.45 6.18
CA PRO A 27 -8.67 32.93 4.96
C PRO A 27 -8.04 32.29 3.72
N PRO A 28 -8.83 31.96 2.68
CA PRO A 28 -8.29 31.42 1.44
C PRO A 28 -7.23 32.35 0.85
N ILE A 29 -6.00 31.88 0.73
CA ILE A 29 -4.87 32.67 0.19
C ILE A 29 -5.08 33.14 -1.26
N TRP A 30 -6.08 32.58 -1.94
CA TRP A 30 -6.43 32.84 -3.34
C TRP A 30 -7.48 33.94 -3.51
N ASP A 31 -8.03 34.50 -2.42
CA ASP A 31 -8.90 35.68 -2.47
C ASP A 31 -8.12 36.99 -2.74
N LYS A 32 -6.79 36.94 -2.70
CA LYS A 32 -5.91 38.05 -3.13
C LYS A 32 -5.48 37.82 -4.59
N THR A 33 -6.44 37.90 -5.51
CA THR A 33 -6.10 37.92 -6.94
C THR A 33 -5.49 39.30 -7.26
N ILE A 34 -4.23 39.32 -7.72
CA ILE A 34 -3.57 40.54 -8.19
C ILE A 34 -4.42 41.12 -9.33
N PRO A 35 -4.86 42.40 -9.28
CA PRO A 35 -5.60 43.01 -10.37
C PRO A 35 -4.76 42.96 -11.66
N TYR A 36 -5.29 42.32 -12.70
CA TYR A 36 -4.66 42.25 -14.01
C TYR A 36 -5.41 43.20 -14.96
N ASP A 37 -4.78 44.32 -15.33
CA ASP A 37 -5.35 45.34 -16.22
C ASP A 37 -5.03 45.11 -17.71
N GLY A 38 -4.38 43.99 -18.05
CA GLY A 38 -4.23 43.54 -19.42
C GLY A 38 -3.12 44.21 -20.24
N GLU A 39 -2.43 45.22 -19.71
CA GLU A 39 -1.39 45.95 -20.47
C GLU A 39 0.01 45.92 -19.84
N SER A 40 0.15 45.55 -18.56
CA SER A 40 1.46 45.31 -17.94
C SER A 40 1.38 44.26 -16.83
N PHE A 41 2.11 43.16 -16.98
CA PHE A 41 2.35 42.26 -15.84
C PHE A 41 3.28 42.96 -14.86
N HIS A 42 2.74 43.58 -13.81
CA HIS A 42 3.56 44.09 -12.71
C HIS A 42 4.03 42.89 -11.89
N LEU A 43 5.13 42.25 -12.34
CA LEU A 43 5.82 41.24 -11.55
C LEU A 43 6.57 41.96 -10.44
N GLU A 44 5.85 42.35 -9.40
CA GLU A 44 6.46 42.78 -8.16
C GLU A 44 6.99 41.51 -7.48
N TYR A 45 8.31 41.33 -7.51
CA TYR A 45 8.95 40.30 -6.72
C TYR A 45 8.69 40.65 -5.25
N MET A 46 7.72 39.96 -4.65
CA MET A 46 7.59 39.96 -3.20
C MET A 46 8.83 39.29 -2.65
N ASP A 47 9.59 40.02 -1.85
CA ASP A 47 10.71 39.44 -1.12
C ASP A 47 10.13 38.37 -0.18
N LEU A 48 10.45 37.12 -0.48
CA LEU A 48 9.94 35.98 0.28
C LEU A 48 10.43 36.06 1.73
N ASP A 49 11.62 36.62 1.97
CA ASP A 49 12.14 36.79 3.31
C ASP A 49 11.31 37.83 4.09
N GLU A 50 10.91 38.93 3.44
CA GLU A 50 10.06 39.96 4.05
C GLU A 50 8.64 39.43 4.36
N PHE A 51 8.02 38.73 3.40
CA PHE A 51 6.70 38.12 3.60
C PHE A 51 6.70 37.09 4.73
N LEU A 52 7.74 36.26 4.79
CA LEU A 52 7.88 35.25 5.84
C LEU A 52 8.08 35.93 7.21
N LEU A 53 8.91 36.98 7.30
CA LEU A 53 9.09 37.76 8.52
C LEU A 53 7.79 38.40 9.01
N GLU A 54 7.01 39.03 8.13
CA GLU A 54 5.75 39.69 8.50
C GLU A 54 4.71 38.70 9.04
N ASN A 55 4.72 37.47 8.52
CA ASN A 55 3.82 36.40 8.95
C ASN A 55 4.41 35.53 10.07
N GLY A 56 5.57 35.89 10.63
CA GLY A 56 6.23 35.16 11.72
C GLY A 56 6.72 33.77 11.31
N ILE A 57 6.94 33.54 10.02
CA ILE A 57 7.47 32.30 9.47
C ILE A 57 9.00 32.43 9.38
N PRO A 58 9.78 31.58 10.05
CA PRO A 58 11.23 31.66 9.98
C PRO A 58 11.73 31.30 8.58
N SER A 59 12.41 32.23 7.90
CA SER A 59 12.96 32.04 6.55
C SER A 59 14.22 31.16 6.51
N SER A 60 14.86 30.89 7.67
CA SER A 60 15.98 29.96 7.76
C SER A 60 16.03 29.23 9.13
N PRO A 61 16.50 27.97 9.17
CA PRO A 61 16.63 27.20 10.41
C PRO A 61 17.76 27.70 11.32
N THR A 62 18.59 28.63 10.85
CA THR A 62 19.80 29.10 11.55
C THR A 62 19.55 30.29 12.50
N HIS A 63 18.39 30.95 12.44
CA HIS A 63 18.05 32.04 13.37
C HIS A 63 17.30 31.53 14.62
N LEU A 64 17.82 30.46 15.21
CA LEU A 64 17.51 30.09 16.59
C LEU A 64 18.66 30.63 17.45
N ASP A 65 18.57 31.89 17.86
CA ASP A 65 19.31 32.32 19.05
C ASP A 65 18.51 33.27 19.93
N LEU A 66 18.24 32.74 21.13
CA LEU A 66 18.10 33.41 22.42
C LEU A 66 16.88 34.31 22.69
N ASN A 67 15.73 33.70 23.04
CA ASN A 67 15.10 33.93 24.36
C ASN A 67 13.88 33.02 24.65
N GLN A 68 14.01 32.26 25.75
CA GLN A 68 12.99 31.69 26.64
C GLN A 68 12.20 30.40 26.24
N ASN A 69 12.74 29.31 26.80
CA ASN A 69 12.12 28.13 27.41
C ASN A 69 11.79 26.87 26.57
N PRO A 70 12.02 25.67 27.18
CA PRO A 70 12.38 24.46 26.45
C PRO A 70 11.22 23.48 26.35
N LEU A 71 11.17 22.66 25.30
CA LEU A 71 10.74 21.25 25.42
C LEU A 71 10.99 20.46 24.11
N LEU A 72 11.84 19.45 24.27
CA LEU A 72 11.97 18.18 23.53
C LEU A 72 13.04 18.05 22.43
N PRO A 73 13.77 16.90 22.38
CA PRO A 73 14.97 16.73 21.58
C PRO A 73 14.64 16.15 20.20
N VAL A 74 15.14 16.77 19.13
CA VAL A 74 15.21 16.17 17.79
C VAL A 74 16.65 15.68 17.58
N ALA A 75 16.80 14.38 17.43
CA ALA A 75 18.06 13.76 17.03
C ALA A 75 18.32 14.07 15.55
N GLU A 76 19.43 14.74 15.28
CA GLU A 76 20.07 14.80 13.97
C GLU A 76 20.51 13.41 13.52
N LEU A 77 20.40 13.13 12.22
CA LEU A 77 21.37 12.28 11.54
C LEU A 77 21.34 12.57 10.04
N GLU A 78 22.45 13.16 9.59
CA GLU A 78 22.85 13.33 8.19
C GLU A 78 23.00 11.98 7.47
N GLY A 79 22.89 11.99 6.14
CA GLY A 79 23.24 10.83 5.31
C GLY A 79 23.09 11.08 3.82
N LYS A 80 24.20 11.42 3.18
CA LYS A 80 24.38 11.76 1.77
C LYS A 80 25.10 10.60 1.07
N GLU A 81 24.52 10.02 0.02
CA GLU A 81 25.21 9.14 -0.95
C GLU A 81 24.45 9.18 -2.30
N SER A 82 24.97 9.74 -3.40
CA SER A 82 26.11 9.36 -4.25
C SER A 82 25.97 8.00 -4.92
N ALA A 83 25.67 8.07 -6.21
CA ALA A 83 25.53 6.99 -7.16
C ALA A 83 26.86 6.26 -7.46
N SER A 84 26.77 4.96 -7.71
CA SER A 84 27.61 4.32 -8.72
C SER A 84 26.97 3.04 -9.25
N ALA A 85 27.06 2.87 -10.56
CA ALA A 85 26.59 1.73 -11.32
C ALA A 85 27.73 0.72 -11.52
N SER A 86 27.42 -0.57 -11.52
CA SER A 86 28.21 -1.55 -12.27
C SER A 86 27.39 -2.81 -12.58
N THR A 87 27.27 -3.02 -13.89
CA THR A 87 26.78 -4.20 -14.60
C THR A 87 27.72 -5.39 -14.47
N GLY A 88 27.16 -6.61 -14.45
CA GLY A 88 27.93 -7.83 -14.72
C GLY A 88 27.14 -9.11 -14.44
N SER A 89 26.62 -9.76 -15.49
CA SER A 89 26.25 -11.19 -15.48
C SER A 89 27.51 -12.06 -15.68
N PRO A 90 27.47 -13.36 -15.37
CA PRO A 90 27.18 -14.30 -16.46
C PRO A 90 26.37 -15.55 -16.10
N ALA A 91 26.05 -16.27 -17.17
CA ALA A 91 25.15 -17.41 -17.39
C ALA A 91 25.48 -18.73 -16.68
N SER A 92 24.45 -19.56 -16.53
CA SER A 92 24.38 -21.01 -16.86
C SER A 92 23.11 -21.59 -16.19
N SER A 93 22.46 -22.67 -16.60
CA SER A 93 22.34 -23.43 -17.84
C SER A 93 21.11 -24.31 -17.62
N SER A 94 20.32 -24.47 -18.67
CA SER A 94 19.07 -25.23 -18.68
C SER A 94 19.30 -26.70 -18.30
N SER A 95 18.50 -27.24 -17.39
CA SER A 95 18.28 -28.68 -17.28
C SER A 95 16.81 -28.95 -16.97
N THR A 96 16.06 -29.20 -18.04
CA THR A 96 14.71 -29.76 -18.02
C THR A 96 14.75 -31.21 -17.57
N ALA A 97 14.30 -31.49 -16.35
CA ALA A 97 13.96 -32.85 -15.92
C ALA A 97 12.43 -33.01 -15.93
N VAL A 98 11.97 -33.80 -16.89
CA VAL A 98 10.59 -34.24 -17.08
C VAL A 98 10.29 -35.21 -15.93
N TYR A 99 9.38 -34.87 -15.02
CA TYR A 99 8.86 -35.84 -14.05
C TYR A 99 7.43 -36.22 -14.40
N GLN A 100 7.32 -37.50 -14.73
CA GLN A 100 6.15 -38.19 -15.23
C GLN A 100 5.27 -38.59 -14.06
N GLN A 101 4.00 -38.18 -14.14
CA GLN A 101 2.93 -38.54 -13.24
C GLN A 101 2.64 -40.04 -13.37
N SER A 102 2.70 -40.77 -12.26
CA SER A 102 2.14 -42.12 -12.15
C SER A 102 1.22 -42.17 -10.93
N GLU A 103 -0.06 -42.39 -11.22
CA GLU A 103 -1.10 -42.75 -10.27
C GLU A 103 -0.86 -44.18 -9.75
N ALA A 104 -1.03 -44.39 -8.44
CA ALA A 104 -1.30 -45.73 -7.90
C ALA A 104 -2.13 -45.63 -6.61
N ALA A 105 -3.33 -46.19 -6.72
CA ALA A 105 -4.29 -46.72 -5.76
C ALA A 105 -4.06 -46.57 -4.23
N SER A 106 -5.17 -46.19 -3.60
CA SER A 106 -5.60 -46.53 -2.24
C SER A 106 -5.20 -47.93 -1.77
N SER A 107 -4.59 -48.02 -0.60
CA SER A 107 -4.80 -49.11 0.36
C SER A 107 -4.45 -48.67 1.78
N THR A 108 -5.41 -48.88 2.67
CA THR A 108 -5.30 -48.84 4.12
C THR A 108 -4.58 -50.11 4.60
N GLU A 109 -3.37 -49.99 5.15
CA GLU A 109 -2.85 -50.90 6.18
C GLU A 109 -1.53 -50.37 6.78
N SER A 110 -1.51 -50.27 8.10
CA SER A 110 -0.31 -49.98 8.89
C SER A 110 0.62 -51.20 8.95
N PRO A 111 1.94 -50.97 8.95
CA PRO A 111 2.77 -51.66 9.93
C PRO A 111 3.71 -50.70 10.68
N LEU A 112 3.81 -50.95 11.99
CA LEU A 112 4.80 -50.40 12.89
C LEU A 112 6.21 -50.59 12.33
N GLN A 113 6.97 -49.50 12.15
CA GLN A 113 8.41 -49.54 11.95
C GLN A 113 9.10 -48.44 12.78
N ASN A 114 10.03 -48.89 13.61
CA ASN A 114 11.07 -48.17 14.35
C ASN A 114 11.25 -46.68 14.01
N GLU A 115 10.97 -45.82 14.99
CA GLU A 115 11.86 -44.78 15.54
C GLU A 115 13.12 -44.45 14.69
N ARG A 116 12.93 -43.91 13.49
CA ARG A 116 13.93 -43.08 12.84
C ARG A 116 13.51 -41.64 13.13
N ASN A 117 14.13 -41.05 14.15
CA ASN A 117 13.93 -39.67 14.63
C ASN A 117 14.41 -38.60 13.64
N THR A 118 14.22 -38.83 12.35
CA THR A 118 14.37 -37.81 11.31
C THR A 118 12.96 -37.47 10.83
N PRO A 119 12.35 -36.34 11.26
CA PRO A 119 11.08 -35.94 10.68
C PRO A 119 11.26 -35.84 9.16
N SER A 120 10.32 -36.42 8.42
CA SER A 120 10.24 -36.27 6.96
C SER A 120 10.38 -34.80 6.57
N PRO A 121 10.90 -34.48 5.36
CA PRO A 121 10.99 -33.10 4.90
C PRO A 121 9.63 -32.41 5.07
N ILE A 122 9.57 -31.44 5.97
CA ILE A 122 8.37 -30.64 6.21
C ILE A 122 8.11 -29.83 4.95
N ASP A 123 6.89 -29.94 4.43
CA ASP A 123 6.43 -29.07 3.35
C ASP A 123 6.46 -27.62 3.86
N PRO A 124 7.27 -26.73 3.27
CA PRO A 124 7.36 -25.35 3.72
C PRO A 124 6.01 -24.61 3.65
N ASP A 125 5.08 -25.03 2.79
CA ASP A 125 3.74 -24.43 2.68
C ASP A 125 2.79 -24.86 3.84
N CYS A 126 3.14 -25.89 4.61
CA CYS A 126 2.38 -26.38 5.78
C CYS A 126 2.80 -25.67 7.09
N VAL A 127 3.92 -24.94 7.08
CA VAL A 127 4.43 -24.25 8.27
C VAL A 127 3.55 -23.03 8.54
N GLU A 128 2.54 -23.25 9.38
CA GLU A 128 1.61 -22.22 9.82
C GLU A 128 2.05 -21.68 11.19
N VAL A 129 2.58 -20.47 11.21
CA VAL A 129 2.84 -19.76 12.47
C VAL A 129 1.52 -19.18 12.98
N GLU A 130 1.30 -19.28 14.28
CA GLU A 130 0.15 -18.62 14.91
C GLU A 130 0.41 -17.11 14.92
N VAL A 131 -0.44 -16.38 14.20
CA VAL A 131 -0.31 -14.93 14.04
C VAL A 131 -1.63 -14.31 14.45
N ASN A 132 -1.62 -13.50 15.52
CA ASN A 132 -2.82 -12.80 16.00
C ASN A 132 -3.22 -11.62 15.07
N PHE A 133 -3.43 -11.86 13.79
CA PHE A 133 -3.86 -10.83 12.84
C PHE A 133 -5.38 -10.67 12.86
N ASN A 134 -5.86 -9.48 13.19
CA ASN A 134 -7.28 -9.17 13.21
C ASN A 134 -7.50 -7.88 12.38
N PRO A 135 -7.85 -8.00 11.09
CA PRO A 135 -8.09 -6.83 10.26
C PRO A 135 -9.34 -6.08 10.72
N ASP A 136 -9.39 -4.77 10.48
CA ASP A 136 -10.60 -3.99 10.73
C ASP A 136 -11.78 -4.59 9.94
N PRO A 137 -12.94 -4.86 10.59
CA PRO A 137 -14.15 -5.29 9.90
C PRO A 137 -14.51 -4.43 8.68
N ALA A 138 -14.27 -3.12 8.72
CA ALA A 138 -14.54 -2.23 7.60
C ALA A 138 -13.63 -2.55 6.40
N ASP A 139 -12.34 -2.73 6.64
CA ASP A 139 -11.37 -3.09 5.60
C ASP A 139 -11.68 -4.46 5.00
N LEU A 140 -12.09 -5.41 5.85
CA LEU A 140 -12.49 -6.75 5.43
C LEU A 140 -13.68 -6.71 4.48
N VAL A 141 -14.70 -5.92 4.80
CA VAL A 141 -15.88 -5.72 3.94
C VAL A 141 -15.49 -5.04 2.63
N LEU A 142 -14.65 -4.00 2.67
CA LEU A 142 -14.18 -3.28 1.49
C LEU A 142 -13.24 -4.10 0.59
N SER A 143 -12.66 -5.18 1.13
CA SER A 143 -11.81 -6.13 0.42
C SER A 143 -12.58 -7.35 -0.11
N SER A 144 -13.84 -7.49 0.28
CA SER A 144 -14.69 -8.61 -0.11
C SER A 144 -15.61 -8.23 -1.27
N VAL A 145 -15.88 -9.18 -2.15
CA VAL A 145 -16.86 -8.97 -3.23
C VAL A 145 -18.26 -8.97 -2.62
N PRO A 146 -19.12 -7.97 -2.89
CA PRO A 146 -20.49 -7.98 -2.40
C PRO A 146 -21.23 -9.27 -2.79
N GLY A 147 -21.78 -9.99 -1.80
CA GLY A 147 -22.46 -11.27 -1.99
C GLY A 147 -21.55 -12.49 -2.16
N GLY A 148 -20.24 -12.31 -2.03
CA GLY A 148 -19.24 -13.40 -2.00
C GLY A 148 -18.80 -13.78 -0.59
N GLU A 149 -17.88 -14.74 -0.50
CA GLU A 149 -17.17 -15.08 0.73
C GLU A 149 -16.27 -13.91 1.18
N LEU A 150 -16.11 -13.77 2.49
CA LEU A 150 -15.21 -12.75 3.06
C LEU A 150 -13.77 -13.03 2.65
N PHE A 151 -13.05 -11.97 2.29
CA PHE A 151 -11.66 -12.06 1.89
C PHE A 151 -10.80 -12.59 3.05
N ASN A 152 -10.09 -13.69 2.82
CA ASN A 152 -9.20 -14.26 3.83
C ASN A 152 -7.72 -14.00 3.48
N PRO A 153 -7.03 -13.11 4.23
CA PRO A 153 -5.64 -12.73 3.96
C PRO A 153 -4.64 -13.89 4.03
N ARG A 154 -4.90 -14.88 4.90
CA ARG A 154 -4.05 -16.05 5.12
C ARG A 154 -4.13 -17.07 3.97
N LYS A 155 -5.32 -17.20 3.34
CA LYS A 155 -5.57 -18.23 2.30
C LYS A 155 -5.41 -17.74 0.88
N HIS A 156 -5.69 -16.46 0.61
CA HIS A 156 -5.51 -15.93 -0.73
C HIS A 156 -4.04 -16.12 -1.16
N LYS A 157 -3.68 -16.13 -2.45
CA LYS A 157 -2.29 -15.96 -2.94
C LYS A 157 -2.32 -15.10 -4.21
N PHE A 158 -1.55 -14.01 -4.24
CA PHE A 158 -1.42 -13.18 -5.45
C PHE A 158 -0.32 -13.75 -6.33
N THR A 159 -0.57 -13.78 -7.63
CA THR A 159 0.48 -14.07 -8.62
C THR A 159 1.37 -12.85 -8.79
N GLU A 160 2.56 -13.03 -9.37
CA GLU A 160 3.44 -11.90 -9.65
C GLU A 160 2.80 -10.95 -10.68
N GLU A 161 2.03 -11.50 -11.62
CA GLU A 161 1.24 -10.79 -12.61
C GLU A 161 0.20 -9.88 -11.96
N ASP A 162 -0.37 -10.31 -10.84
CA ASP A 162 -1.36 -9.52 -10.13
C ASP A 162 -0.76 -8.31 -9.43
N LEU A 163 0.48 -8.43 -8.97
CA LEU A 163 1.18 -7.37 -8.23
C LEU A 163 1.85 -6.37 -9.19
N LYS A 164 2.05 -6.74 -10.46
CA LYS A 164 2.59 -5.84 -11.47
C LYS A 164 1.63 -4.67 -11.71
N PRO A 165 2.14 -3.41 -11.72
CA PRO A 165 1.30 -2.25 -11.99
C PRO A 165 0.71 -2.34 -13.41
N GLN A 166 -0.52 -1.88 -13.58
CA GLN A 166 -1.11 -1.85 -14.91
C GLN A 166 -0.30 -0.94 -15.84
N PRO A 167 -0.08 -1.36 -17.10
CA PRO A 167 0.69 -0.57 -18.05
C PRO A 167 0.03 0.80 -18.26
N MET A 168 0.85 1.85 -18.24
CA MET A 168 0.38 3.21 -18.48
C MET A 168 0.01 3.40 -19.95
N ILE A 169 -1.29 3.36 -20.24
CA ILE A 169 -1.82 3.61 -21.58
C ILE A 169 -2.03 5.12 -21.74
N LYS A 170 -1.43 5.70 -22.79
CA LYS A 170 -1.63 7.12 -23.12
C LYS A 170 -3.11 7.35 -23.48
N LYS A 171 -3.75 8.31 -22.80
CA LYS A 171 -5.12 8.70 -23.13
C LYS A 171 -5.16 9.24 -24.57
N ALA A 172 -6.20 8.88 -25.32
CA ALA A 172 -6.49 9.54 -26.59
C ALA A 172 -6.79 11.02 -26.36
N LYS A 173 -6.51 11.87 -27.37
CA LYS A 173 -6.89 13.29 -27.31
C LYS A 173 -8.40 13.42 -27.11
N LYS A 174 -8.80 14.28 -26.16
CA LYS A 174 -10.22 14.50 -25.84
C LYS A 174 -10.84 15.32 -26.97
N VAL A 175 -11.74 14.71 -27.74
CA VAL A 175 -12.56 15.40 -28.72
C VAL A 175 -13.91 15.70 -28.07
N PHE A 176 -14.26 16.99 -27.98
CA PHE A 176 -15.57 17.40 -27.49
C PHE A 176 -16.61 17.21 -28.59
N VAL A 177 -17.79 16.72 -28.22
CA VAL A 177 -18.93 16.59 -29.15
C VAL A 177 -19.79 17.84 -28.96
N PRO A 178 -19.96 18.69 -29.99
CA PRO A 178 -20.85 19.84 -29.95
C PRO A 178 -22.26 19.47 -29.50
N ASP A 179 -22.95 20.39 -28.84
CA ASP A 179 -24.25 20.13 -28.21
C ASP A 179 -25.33 19.74 -29.24
N GLU A 180 -25.27 20.33 -30.44
CA GLU A 180 -26.16 20.03 -31.55
C GLU A 180 -25.99 18.58 -32.06
N GLN A 181 -24.85 17.96 -31.78
CA GLN A 181 -24.50 16.59 -32.19
C GLN A 181 -24.65 15.55 -31.06
N LYS A 182 -25.12 15.95 -29.87
CA LYS A 182 -25.38 15.02 -28.76
C LYS A 182 -26.71 14.31 -28.94
N ASP A 183 -26.72 13.35 -29.87
CA ASP A 183 -27.85 12.47 -30.16
C ASP A 183 -28.06 11.38 -29.08
N GLU A 184 -29.15 10.61 -29.20
CA GLU A 184 -29.45 9.51 -28.28
C GLU A 184 -28.33 8.45 -28.26
N LYS A 185 -27.66 8.23 -29.40
CA LYS A 185 -26.52 7.31 -29.52
C LYS A 185 -25.31 7.80 -28.73
N TYR A 186 -25.02 9.10 -28.71
CA TYR A 186 -24.04 9.73 -27.84
C TYR A 186 -24.38 9.50 -26.38
N TRP A 187 -25.60 9.81 -25.94
CA TRP A 187 -26.00 9.64 -24.55
C TRP A 187 -25.94 8.18 -24.08
N THR A 188 -26.35 7.24 -24.93
CA THR A 188 -26.22 5.81 -24.65
C THR A 188 -24.76 5.39 -24.46
N ARG A 189 -23.84 5.83 -25.35
CA ARG A 189 -22.40 5.59 -25.19
C ARG A 189 -21.84 6.23 -23.92
N ARG A 190 -22.25 7.46 -23.61
CA ARG A 190 -21.78 8.20 -22.43
C ARG A 190 -22.20 7.50 -21.13
N LYS A 191 -23.47 7.08 -21.03
CA LYS A 191 -23.99 6.28 -19.91
C LYS A 191 -23.21 4.97 -19.76
N LYS A 192 -23.00 4.21 -20.85
CA LYS A 192 -22.20 2.97 -20.84
C LYS A 192 -20.77 3.20 -20.35
N ASN A 193 -20.10 4.25 -20.84
CA ASN A 193 -18.74 4.59 -20.42
C ASN A 193 -18.66 4.99 -18.94
N ASN A 194 -19.64 5.73 -18.41
CA ASN A 194 -19.69 6.06 -16.98
C ASN A 194 -19.82 4.79 -16.12
N VAL A 195 -20.69 3.86 -16.50
CA VAL A 195 -20.85 2.57 -15.81
C VAL A 195 -19.56 1.75 -15.88
N ALA A 196 -18.94 1.65 -17.06
CA ALA A 196 -17.67 0.94 -17.23
C ALA A 196 -16.53 1.57 -16.41
N ALA A 197 -16.44 2.91 -16.39
CA ALA A 197 -15.45 3.63 -15.61
C ALA A 197 -15.65 3.41 -14.10
N LYS A 198 -16.89 3.43 -13.61
CA LYS A 198 -17.22 3.10 -12.22
C LYS A 198 -16.78 1.68 -11.88
N ARG A 199 -17.21 0.69 -12.68
CA ARG A 199 -16.84 -0.72 -12.48
C ARG A 199 -15.32 -0.94 -12.49
N SER A 200 -14.60 -0.26 -13.39
CA SER A 200 -13.14 -0.33 -13.46
C SER A 200 -12.46 0.25 -12.21
N ARG A 201 -12.96 1.37 -11.69
CA ARG A 201 -12.46 1.96 -10.44
C ARG A 201 -12.75 1.07 -9.24
N ASP A 202 -13.97 0.54 -9.14
CA ASP A 202 -14.37 -0.34 -8.03
C ASP A 202 -13.54 -1.63 -8.04
N ALA A 203 -13.33 -2.24 -9.21
CA ALA A 203 -12.49 -3.43 -9.35
C ALA A 203 -11.02 -3.16 -8.98
N ARG A 204 -10.48 -2.01 -9.38
CA ARG A 204 -9.12 -1.60 -8.97
C ARG A 204 -9.02 -1.43 -7.47
N ARG A 205 -9.94 -0.66 -6.87
CA ARG A 205 -9.96 -0.41 -5.42
C ARG A 205 -10.10 -1.70 -4.63
N LEU A 206 -10.97 -2.61 -5.06
CA LEU A 206 -11.12 -3.93 -4.43
C LEU A 206 -9.78 -4.69 -4.42
N LYS A 207 -9.10 -4.76 -5.57
CA LYS A 207 -7.80 -5.42 -5.69
C LYS A 207 -6.74 -4.76 -4.79
N GLU A 208 -6.68 -3.43 -4.78
CA GLU A 208 -5.78 -2.67 -3.91
C GLU A 208 -6.04 -2.96 -2.43
N ASN A 209 -7.30 -2.95 -1.99
CA ASN A 209 -7.67 -3.25 -0.60
C ASN A 209 -7.27 -4.68 -0.20
N GLN A 210 -7.51 -5.67 -1.06
CA GLN A 210 -7.09 -7.06 -0.81
C GLN A 210 -5.57 -7.19 -0.69
N ILE A 211 -4.81 -6.48 -1.54
CA ILE A 211 -3.35 -6.43 -1.45
C ILE A 211 -2.93 -5.80 -0.12
N THR A 212 -3.54 -4.69 0.29
CA THR A 212 -3.23 -3.99 1.55
C THR A 212 -3.41 -4.90 2.76
N ILE A 213 -4.58 -5.53 2.92
CA ILE A 213 -4.81 -6.40 4.09
C ILE A 213 -3.86 -7.59 4.09
N ARG A 214 -3.61 -8.18 2.91
CA ARG A 214 -2.71 -9.32 2.81
C ARG A 214 -1.26 -8.96 3.06
N ALA A 215 -0.80 -7.79 2.61
CA ALA A 215 0.53 -7.29 2.91
C ALA A 215 0.70 -7.13 4.44
N ALA A 216 -0.28 -6.51 5.10
CA ALA A 216 -0.26 -6.37 6.56
C ALA A 216 -0.26 -7.72 7.30
N PHE A 217 -1.00 -8.71 6.80
CA PHE A 217 -0.94 -10.07 7.33
C PHE A 217 0.47 -10.68 7.19
N LEU A 218 1.05 -10.62 5.98
CA LEU A 218 2.38 -11.16 5.70
C LEU A 218 3.48 -10.46 6.49
N GLU A 219 3.37 -9.15 6.74
CA GLU A 219 4.31 -8.41 7.59
C GLU A 219 4.31 -8.95 9.02
N LYS A 220 3.11 -9.21 9.56
CA LYS A 220 2.95 -9.76 10.91
C LYS A 220 3.46 -11.20 11.00
N GLU A 221 3.12 -12.03 10.01
CA GLU A 221 3.61 -13.40 9.90
C GLU A 221 5.13 -13.47 9.75
N ASN A 222 5.71 -12.62 8.90
CA ASN A 222 7.16 -12.54 8.73
C ASN A 222 7.86 -12.13 10.03
N THR A 223 7.27 -11.21 10.79
CA THR A 223 7.79 -10.79 12.10
C THR A 223 7.74 -11.94 13.11
N ALA A 224 6.64 -12.70 13.14
CA ALA A 224 6.51 -13.88 14.00
C ALA A 224 7.55 -14.96 13.64
N LEU A 225 7.68 -15.29 12.35
CA LEU A 225 8.70 -16.22 11.85
C LEU A 225 10.13 -15.79 12.20
N ARG A 226 10.45 -14.49 12.04
CA ARG A 226 11.78 -13.97 12.42
C ARG A 226 12.06 -14.14 13.91
N THR A 227 11.04 -13.97 14.75
CA THR A 227 11.14 -14.15 16.20
C THR A 227 11.39 -15.62 16.54
N GLU A 228 10.61 -16.53 15.97
CA GLU A 228 10.78 -17.98 16.16
C GLU A 228 12.17 -18.47 15.71
N VAL A 229 12.64 -18.01 14.54
CA VAL A 229 13.99 -18.31 14.05
C VAL A 229 15.08 -17.79 14.99
N ALA A 230 14.90 -16.60 15.57
CA ALA A 230 15.84 -16.04 16.53
C ALA A 230 15.88 -16.86 17.83
N GLU A 231 14.73 -17.30 18.33
CA GLU A 231 14.61 -18.15 19.50
C GLU A 231 15.25 -19.54 19.28
N LEU A 232 14.96 -20.18 18.14
CA LEU A 232 15.58 -21.46 17.77
C LEU A 232 17.10 -21.34 17.65
N ARG A 233 17.61 -20.26 17.06
CA ARG A 233 19.06 -20.01 17.00
C ARG A 233 19.68 -19.86 18.38
N LYS A 234 18.99 -19.19 19.31
CA LYS A 234 19.42 -19.06 20.72
C LYS A 234 19.43 -20.41 21.44
N GLU A 235 18.40 -21.22 21.23
CA GLU A 235 18.28 -22.58 21.76
C GLU A 235 19.43 -23.47 21.29
N VAL A 236 19.66 -23.51 19.98
CA VAL A 236 20.78 -24.25 19.35
C VAL A 236 22.12 -23.76 19.90
N GLY A 237 22.32 -22.46 20.03
CA GLY A 237 23.53 -21.89 20.62
C GLY A 237 23.75 -22.36 22.06
N ARG A 238 22.70 -22.41 22.87
CA ARG A 238 22.78 -22.91 24.25
C ARG A 238 23.11 -24.39 24.29
N CYS A 239 22.47 -25.21 23.45
CA CYS A 239 22.76 -26.64 23.35
C CYS A 239 24.23 -26.88 22.94
N LYS A 240 24.73 -26.16 21.94
CA LYS A 240 26.15 -26.22 21.54
C LYS A 240 27.09 -25.86 22.69
N ASN A 241 26.77 -24.82 23.46
CA ASN A 241 27.56 -24.45 24.64
C ASN A 241 27.56 -25.54 25.72
N ILE A 242 26.42 -26.21 25.94
CA ILE A 242 26.32 -27.33 26.90
C ILE A 242 27.15 -28.51 26.42
N VAL A 243 27.03 -28.89 25.15
CA VAL A 243 27.81 -29.99 24.54
C VAL A 243 29.31 -29.70 24.64
N SER A 244 29.74 -28.50 24.25
CA SER A 244 31.15 -28.10 24.36
C SER A 244 31.70 -28.17 25.79
N LYS A 245 30.91 -27.73 26.80
CA LYS A 245 31.27 -27.85 28.22
C LYS A 245 31.31 -29.31 28.70
N TYR A 246 30.49 -30.19 28.13
CA TYR A 246 30.52 -31.61 28.42
C TYR A 246 31.78 -32.26 27.82
N GLU A 247 32.04 -32.03 26.52
CA GLU A 247 33.21 -32.55 25.82
C GLU A 247 34.52 -32.13 26.47
N THR A 248 34.60 -30.89 26.94
CA THR A 248 35.77 -30.38 27.67
C THR A 248 36.03 -31.13 28.98
N ARG A 249 34.98 -31.62 29.66
CA ARG A 249 35.08 -32.29 30.96
C ARG A 249 35.25 -33.80 30.85
N TYR A 250 34.63 -34.43 29.86
CA TYR A 250 34.54 -35.89 29.77
C TYR A 250 35.23 -36.48 28.53
N GLY A 251 35.77 -35.63 27.67
CA GLY A 251 36.30 -36.03 26.35
C GLY A 251 35.20 -36.03 25.29
N PRO A 252 35.58 -36.29 24.02
CA PRO A 252 34.63 -36.37 22.91
C PRO A 252 33.55 -37.43 23.18
N LEU A 253 32.30 -37.12 22.81
CA LEU A 253 31.20 -38.08 22.79
C LEU A 253 31.44 -39.17 21.73
#